data_AF-A0A7J2S8X6-F1
#
_entry.id   AF-A0A7J2S8X6-F1
#
_cell.length_a   1.000
_cell.length_b   1.000
_cell.length_c   1.000
_cell.angle_alpha   90.00
_cell.angle_beta   90.00
_cell.angle_gamma   90.00
#
_symmetry.space_group_name_H-M   'P 1'
#
loop_
_entity.id
_entity.type
_entity.pdbx_description
1 polymer ?
#
loop_
_entity_poly.entity_id
_entity_poly.type
_entity_poly.pdbx_seq_one_letter_code
_entity_poly.pdbx_strand_id
1 'polypeptide(L)'
;VPIACKKYGLEHNNNPIERYNEDVKQRYKIMRGFKSFESADAFLSLRRIIYNFVRGDETRAMKADIALELGCNRLESLIKF
;
A
#
# COMPACT_ATOMS: atom_id res chain seq x y z
N VAL A 1 22.08 4.76 5.11
CA VAL A 1 21.93 3.31 4.79
C VAL A 1 21.37 2.60 6.01
N PRO A 2 20.20 1.95 5.93
CA PRO A 2 19.60 1.23 7.06
C PRO A 2 20.59 0.23 7.66
N ILE A 3 20.53 0.03 8.98
CA ILE A 3 21.43 -0.86 9.73
C ILE A 3 21.48 -2.27 9.10
N ALA A 4 20.33 -2.77 8.65
CA ALA A 4 20.22 -4.06 7.98
C ALA A 4 20.98 -4.11 6.64
N CYS A 5 20.89 -3.08 5.79
CA CYS A 5 21.64 -3.05 4.52
C CYS A 5 23.15 -3.09 4.76
N LYS A 6 23.65 -2.38 5.79
CA LYS A 6 25.06 -2.47 6.20
C LYS A 6 25.45 -3.83 6.78
N LYS A 7 24.57 -4.43 7.60
CA LYS A 7 24.81 -5.72 8.26
C LYS A 7 24.82 -6.91 7.30
N TYR A 8 23.94 -6.89 6.29
CA TYR A 8 23.71 -8.02 5.38
C TYR A 8 24.24 -7.79 3.96
N GLY A 9 24.95 -6.68 3.71
CA GLY A 9 25.52 -6.38 2.39
C GLY A 9 24.48 -6.15 1.30
N LEU A 10 23.29 -5.65 1.65
CA LEU A 10 22.23 -5.40 0.67
C LEU A 10 22.49 -4.08 -0.07
N GLU A 11 22.46 -4.16 -1.40
CA GLU A 11 22.62 -3.00 -2.28
C GLU A 11 21.46 -2.00 -2.14
N HIS A 12 20.25 -2.49 -1.89
CA HIS A 12 19.04 -1.69 -1.81
C HIS A 12 18.21 -1.98 -0.55
N ASN A 13 17.45 -0.98 -0.11
CA ASN A 13 16.51 -1.14 1.00
C ASN A 13 15.16 -1.64 0.48
N ASN A 14 14.96 -2.96 0.47
CA ASN A 14 13.72 -3.59 0.01
C ASN A 14 12.61 -3.61 1.07
N ASN A 15 12.85 -3.12 2.29
CA ASN A 15 11.88 -3.16 3.38
C ASN A 15 10.49 -2.60 3.02
N PRO A 16 10.35 -1.51 2.25
CA PRO A 16 9.03 -1.02 1.85
C PRO A 16 8.25 -2.01 0.97
N ILE A 17 8.94 -2.70 0.06
CA ILE A 17 8.37 -3.69 -0.85
C ILE A 17 7.98 -4.94 -0.06
N GLU A 18 8.89 -5.44 0.78
CA GLU A 18 8.62 -6.60 1.64
C GLU A 18 7.43 -6.34 2.56
N ARG A 19 7.40 -5.17 3.21
CA ARG A 19 6.28 -4.78 4.06
C ARG A 19 4.96 -4.75 3.29
N TYR A 20 4.94 -4.20 2.07
CA TYR A 20 3.74 -4.18 1.23
C TYR A 20 3.26 -5.59 0.87
N ASN A 21 4.18 -6.49 0.51
CA ASN A 21 3.89 -7.87 0.15
C ASN A 21 3.40 -8.71 1.34
N GLU A 22 3.99 -8.56 2.52
CA GLU A 22 3.51 -9.18 3.76
C GLU A 22 2.06 -8.81 4.07
N ASP A 23 1.75 -7.52 3.89
CA ASP A 23 0.44 -6.91 4.08
C ASP A 23 -0.63 -7.51 3.13
N VAL A 24 -0.23 -7.94 1.93
CA VAL A 24 -1.08 -8.70 0.97
C VAL A 24 -1.19 -10.17 1.39
N LYS A 25 -0.07 -10.82 1.74
CA LYS A 25 -0.02 -12.22 2.18
C LYS A 25 -0.90 -12.48 3.41
N GLN A 26 -0.94 -11.56 4.38
CA GLN A 26 -1.82 -11.67 5.54
C GLN A 26 -3.30 -11.70 5.15
N ARG A 27 -3.72 -10.84 4.21
CA ARG A 27 -5.10 -10.83 3.72
C ARG A 27 -5.43 -12.06 2.90
N TYR A 28 -4.53 -12.46 2.01
CA TYR A 28 -4.64 -13.73 1.27
C TYR A 28 -4.83 -14.92 2.21
N LYS A 29 -4.07 -14.98 3.31
CA LYS A 29 -4.16 -16.04 4.33
C LYS A 29 -5.53 -16.04 5.01
N ILE A 30 -6.02 -14.89 5.47
CA ILE A 30 -7.33 -14.76 6.15
C ILE A 30 -8.47 -15.14 5.21
N MET A 31 -8.42 -14.69 3.96
CA MET A 31 -9.45 -14.95 2.94
C MET A 31 -9.43 -16.38 2.41
N ARG A 32 -8.37 -17.15 2.70
CA ARG A 32 -8.13 -18.50 2.15
C ARG A 32 -8.10 -18.48 0.62
N GLY A 33 -7.29 -17.57 0.09
CA GLY A 33 -7.08 -17.36 -1.33
C GLY A 33 -8.16 -16.52 -2.01
N PHE A 34 -7.80 -15.94 -3.15
CA PHE A 34 -8.75 -15.30 -4.05
C PHE A 34 -9.54 -16.35 -4.83
N LYS A 35 -10.82 -16.08 -5.12
CA LYS A 35 -11.71 -17.06 -5.77
C LYS A 35 -11.74 -16.94 -7.29
N SER A 36 -11.34 -15.79 -7.80
CA SER A 36 -11.19 -15.53 -9.23
C SER A 36 -10.10 -14.49 -9.47
N PHE A 37 -9.64 -14.37 -10.71
CA PHE A 37 -8.67 -13.35 -11.10
C PHE A 37 -9.23 -11.94 -10.87
N GLU A 38 -10.50 -11.71 -11.21
CA GLU A 38 -11.20 -10.44 -11.05
C GLU A 38 -11.27 -10.05 -9.57
N SER A 39 -11.54 -11.01 -8.68
CA SER A 39 -11.54 -10.76 -7.23
C SER A 39 -10.16 -10.37 -6.69
N ALA A 40 -9.10 -10.95 -7.25
CA ALA A 40 -7.73 -10.62 -6.88
C ALA A 40 -7.35 -9.22 -7.38
N ASP A 41 -7.66 -8.92 -8.64
CA ASP A 41 -7.38 -7.63 -9.26
C ASP A 41 -8.12 -6.48 -8.57
N ALA A 42 -9.42 -6.65 -8.30
CA ALA A 42 -10.22 -5.67 -7.56
C ALA A 42 -9.64 -5.41 -6.16
N PHE A 43 -9.24 -6.46 -5.44
CA PHE A 43 -8.65 -6.34 -4.11
C PHE A 43 -7.29 -5.61 -4.15
N LEU A 44 -6.40 -6.00 -5.06
CA LEU A 44 -5.07 -5.40 -5.18
C LEU A 44 -5.16 -3.94 -5.64
N SER A 45 -6.08 -3.63 -6.55
CA SER A 45 -6.35 -2.26 -7.01
C SER A 45 -6.84 -1.37 -5.86
N LEU A 46 -7.84 -1.83 -5.09
CA LEU A 46 -8.32 -1.09 -3.92
C LEU A 46 -7.20 -0.92 -2.89
N ARG A 47 -6.42 -1.97 -2.62
CA ARG A 47 -5.30 -1.90 -1.68
C ARG A 47 -4.29 -0.83 -2.08
N ARG A 48 -3.95 -0.74 -3.36
CA ARG A 48 -3.03 0.28 -3.89
C ARG A 48 -3.56 1.69 -3.64
N ILE A 49 -4.86 1.91 -3.81
CA ILE A 49 -5.50 3.20 -3.53
C ILE A 49 -5.41 3.53 -2.03
N ILE A 50 -5.87 2.63 -1.17
CA ILE A 50 -5.86 2.84 0.29
C ILE A 50 -4.44 3.08 0.81
N TYR A 51 -3.46 2.31 0.33
CA TYR A 51 -2.08 2.41 0.77
C TYR A 51 -1.43 3.74 0.40
N ASN A 52 -1.77 4.31 -0.75
CA ASN A 52 -1.15 5.56 -1.22
C ASN A 52 -1.89 6.82 -0.77
N PHE A 53 -3.22 6.79 -0.72
CA PHE A 53 -4.05 8.00 -0.62
C PHE A 53 -4.91 8.09 0.64
N VAL A 54 -5.05 7.01 1.43
CA VAL A 54 -5.95 7.01 2.61
C VAL A 54 -5.20 6.80 3.91
N ARG A 55 -4.23 5.87 3.94
CA ARG A 55 -3.56 5.43 5.18
C ARG A 55 -2.57 6.48 5.72
N GLY A 56 -2.71 6.80 7.01
CA GLY A 56 -1.83 7.70 7.77
C GLY A 56 -2.28 9.16 7.73
N ASP A 57 -1.84 9.97 8.68
CA ASP A 57 -2.17 11.40 8.71
C ASP A 57 -1.55 12.13 7.51
N GLU A 58 -0.29 11.82 7.22
CA GLU A 58 0.39 12.20 5.98
C GLU A 58 0.51 10.97 5.08
N THR A 59 -0.17 11.04 3.92
CA THR A 59 -0.22 9.90 3.00
C THR A 59 1.04 9.81 2.15
N ARG A 60 1.29 8.65 1.53
CA ARG A 60 2.45 8.48 0.65
C ARG A 60 2.36 9.35 -0.59
N ALA A 61 1.16 9.55 -1.11
CA ALA A 61 0.91 10.47 -2.22
C ALA A 61 1.30 11.91 -1.85
N MET A 62 0.92 12.36 -0.65
CA MET A 62 1.31 13.68 -0.15
C MET A 62 2.84 13.81 -0.01
N LYS A 63 3.51 12.78 0.50
CA LYS A 63 4.99 12.75 0.59
C LYS A 63 5.70 12.77 -0.76
N ALA A 64 5.00 12.35 -1.82
CA ALA A 64 5.49 12.37 -3.18
C ALA A 64 5.02 13.63 -3.93
N ASP A 65 4.54 14.65 -3.21
CA ASP A 65 4.04 15.91 -3.75
C ASP A 65 2.87 15.75 -4.75
N ILE A 66 2.11 14.65 -4.64
CA ILE A 66 0.88 14.45 -5.40
C ILE A 66 -0.26 15.20 -4.71
N ALA A 67 -0.60 16.37 -5.24
CA ALA A 67 -1.70 17.18 -4.76
C ALA A 67 -3.06 16.57 -5.14
N LEU A 68 -3.74 15.96 -4.17
CA LEU A 68 -5.16 15.62 -4.26
C LEU A 68 -5.89 16.37 -3.15
N GLU A 69 -6.90 17.15 -3.51
CA GLU A 69 -7.78 17.86 -2.56
C GLU A 69 -8.78 16.89 -1.91
N LEU A 70 -8.27 15.88 -1.21
CA LEU A 70 -9.09 14.94 -0.46
C LEU A 70 -9.48 15.58 0.88
N GLY A 71 -10.78 15.59 1.18
CA GLY A 71 -11.28 16.04 2.47
C GLY A 71 -10.90 15.10 3.61
N CYS A 72 -11.40 15.38 4.82
CA CYS A 72 -11.14 14.56 6.02
C CYS A 72 -11.48 13.07 5.79
N ASN A 73 -12.59 12.79 5.09
CA ASN A 73 -12.91 11.45 4.63
C ASN A 73 -12.29 11.19 3.24
N ARG A 74 -11.01 10.81 3.23
CA ARG A 74 -10.26 10.61 1.98
C ARG A 74 -10.82 9.50 1.11
N LEU A 75 -11.31 8.41 1.71
CA LEU A 75 -11.88 7.29 0.95
C LEU A 75 -13.17 7.71 0.24
N GLU A 76 -14.06 8.40 0.95
CA GLU A 76 -15.29 8.94 0.35
C GLU A 76 -14.97 9.97 -0.75
N SER A 77 -13.97 10.84 -0.50
CA SER A 77 -13.54 11.82 -1.50
C SER A 77 -13.05 11.14 -2.78
N LEU A 78 -12.31 10.04 -2.68
CA LEU A 78 -11.83 9.26 -3.83
C LEU A 78 -12.96 8.54 -4.60
N ILE A 79 -14.09 8.23 -3.97
CA ILE A 79 -15.24 7.60 -4.62
C ILE A 79 -16.07 8.63 -5.38
N LYS A 80 -16.14 9.86 -4.87
CA LYS A 80 -16.91 10.96 -5.47
C LYS A 80 -16.16 11.75 -6.54
N PHE A 81 -14.84 11.57 -6.61
CA PHE A 81 -13.96 12.17 -7.61
C PHE A 81 -14.20 11.56 -9.00
#